data_AF-A0A0G1DN34-F1
#
_entry.id   AF-A0A0G1DN34-F1
#
_cell.length_a   1.000
_cell.length_b   1.000
_cell.length_c   1.000
_cell.angle_alpha   90.00
_cell.angle_beta   90.00
_cell.angle_gamma   90.00
#
_symmetry.space_group_name_H-M   'P 1'
#
loop_
_entity.id
_entity.type
_entity.pdbx_description
1 polymer ?
#
loop_
_entity_poly.entity_id
_entity_poly.type
_entity_poly.pdbx_seq_one_letter_code
_entity_poly.pdbx_strand_id
1 'polypeptide(L)'
;MNEDILDRIEEGGLGTNFRFLGASGTIGAIISRAIPIIFFVAGIFLLIYLIYGGISMMTSGGDPKKAAGAKAILTNGAIGFTIIFLAYWIVQIIALVLGLEPILTIF
;
A
#
# COMPACT_ATOMS: atom_id res chain seq x y z
N MET A 1 30.09 38.03 -0.51
CA MET A 1 28.95 38.32 -1.39
C MET A 1 28.88 37.39 -2.61
N ASN A 2 29.81 36.43 -2.77
CA ASN A 2 29.73 35.39 -3.81
C ASN A 2 30.03 33.98 -3.27
N GLU A 3 30.23 33.85 -1.96
CA GLU A 3 30.48 32.57 -1.26
C GLU A 3 29.19 32.12 -0.55
N ASP A 4 28.45 33.10 -0.04
CA ASP A 4 27.08 33.06 0.50
C ASP A 4 26.03 32.55 -0.51
N ILE A 5 26.35 32.51 -1.80
CA ILE A 5 25.49 31.92 -2.83
C ILE A 5 25.74 30.41 -2.95
N LEU A 6 26.94 29.91 -2.63
CA LEU A 6 27.29 28.49 -2.75
C LEU A 6 26.69 27.64 -1.62
N ASP A 7 26.68 28.17 -0.40
CA ASP A 7 26.09 27.51 0.78
C ASP A 7 24.58 27.28 0.63
N ARG A 8 23.88 28.16 -0.11
CA ARG A 8 22.44 28.05 -0.34
C ARG A 8 22.05 27.03 -1.42
N ILE A 9 23.02 26.52 -2.18
CA ILE A 9 22.80 25.51 -3.22
C ILE A 9 22.86 24.09 -2.61
N GLU A 10 23.55 23.90 -1.48
CA GLU A 10 23.56 22.64 -0.73
C GLU A 10 22.29 22.41 0.10
N GLU A 11 21.71 23.45 0.69
CA GLU A 11 20.42 23.35 1.40
C GLU A 11 19.20 23.16 0.48
N GLY A 12 19.37 23.40 -0.83
CA GLY A 12 18.36 23.16 -1.87
C GLY A 12 18.31 21.73 -2.40
N GLY A 13 19.15 20.83 -1.89
CA GLY A 13 19.15 19.42 -2.25
C GLY A 13 17.89 18.73 -1.73
N LEU A 14 17.03 18.30 -2.65
CA LEU A 14 15.82 17.50 -2.40
C LEU A 14 16.00 16.58 -1.18
N GLY A 15 15.38 16.97 -0.06
CA GLY A 15 15.23 16.19 1.17
C GLY A 15 14.36 14.95 0.92
N THR A 16 14.77 14.15 -0.04
CA THR A 16 14.26 12.83 -0.30
C THR A 16 15.01 11.94 0.67
N ASN A 17 14.44 11.81 1.86
CA ASN A 17 14.72 10.72 2.78
C ASN A 17 14.36 9.40 2.05
N PHE A 18 15.16 8.99 1.08
CA PHE A 18 15.15 7.66 0.47
C PHE A 18 15.74 6.70 1.49
N ARG A 19 15.01 6.54 2.61
CA ARG A 19 15.19 5.53 3.66
C ARG A 19 14.90 4.13 3.12
N PHE A 20 15.08 3.90 1.82
CA PHE A 20 14.94 2.61 1.13
C PHE A 20 16.30 1.92 0.97
N LEU A 21 17.42 2.66 0.96
CA LEU A 21 18.74 2.10 0.63
C LEU A 21 19.65 1.79 1.84
N GLY A 22 19.27 2.14 3.07
CA GLY A 22 20.18 2.07 4.22
C GLY A 22 19.65 1.38 5.49
N ALA A 23 19.01 0.20 5.41
CA ALA A 23 18.72 -0.57 6.63
C ALA A 23 19.66 -1.77 6.76
N SER A 24 20.52 -1.67 7.76
CA SER A 24 21.19 -2.78 8.41
C SER A 24 20.18 -3.83 8.92
N GLY A 25 20.19 -5.01 8.28
CA GLY A 25 20.05 -6.35 8.86
C GLY A 25 18.85 -6.75 9.73
N THR A 26 17.89 -5.86 10.03
CA THR A 26 16.75 -6.21 10.91
C THR A 26 15.52 -6.51 10.08
N ILE A 27 14.93 -7.69 10.25
CA ILE A 27 13.70 -8.15 9.59
C ILE A 27 12.57 -7.11 9.71
N GLY A 28 12.45 -6.46 10.88
CA GLY A 28 11.46 -5.41 11.11
C GLY A 28 11.61 -4.19 10.19
N ALA A 29 12.84 -3.79 9.85
CA ALA A 29 13.10 -2.64 8.98
C ALA A 29 12.75 -2.93 7.50
N ILE A 30 12.94 -4.17 7.06
CA ILE A 30 12.57 -4.61 5.71
C ILE A 30 11.04 -4.63 5.59
N ILE A 31 10.35 -5.22 6.56
CA ILE A 31 8.88 -5.29 6.58
C ILE A 31 8.27 -3.88 6.62
N SER A 32 8.80 -3.01 7.48
CA SER A 32 8.36 -1.61 7.60
C SER A 32 8.35 -0.87 6.26
N ARG A 33 9.32 -1.13 5.38
CA ARG A 33 9.41 -0.50 4.05
C ARG A 33 8.52 -1.15 3.01
N ALA A 34 8.36 -2.48 3.09
CA ALA A 34 7.57 -3.24 2.13
C ALA A 34 6.06 -2.98 2.29
N ILE A 35 5.58 -2.90 3.53
CA ILE A 35 4.17 -2.70 3.88
C ILE A 35 3.52 -1.51 3.12
N PRO A 36 4.01 -0.26 3.19
CA PRO A 36 3.34 0.87 2.53
C PRO A 36 3.28 0.71 1.00
N ILE A 37 4.30 0.09 0.39
CA ILE A 37 4.32 -0.21 -1.05
C ILE A 37 3.24 -1.22 -1.38
N ILE A 38 3.10 -2.28 -0.58
CA ILE A 38 2.08 -3.32 -0.77
C ILE A 38 0.67 -2.72 -0.63
N PHE A 39 0.42 -1.89 0.38
CA PHE A 39 -0.88 -1.24 0.58
C PHE A 39 -1.23 -0.31 -0.58
N PHE A 40 -0.26 0.47 -1.08
CA PHE A 40 -0.46 1.34 -2.25
C PHE A 40 -0.84 0.53 -3.50
N VAL A 41 -0.06 -0.52 -3.80
CA VAL A 41 -0.31 -1.41 -4.93
C VAL A 41 -1.67 -2.10 -4.79
N ALA A 42 -1.99 -2.60 -3.59
CA ALA A 42 -3.26 -3.26 -3.33
C ALA A 42 -4.46 -2.33 -3.51
N GLY A 43 -4.36 -1.06 -3.12
CA GLY A 43 -5.41 -0.06 -3.37
C GLY A 43 -5.67 0.16 -4.86
N ILE A 44 -4.63 0.23 -5.68
CA ILE A 44 -4.76 0.33 -7.14
C ILE A 44 -5.41 -0.93 -7.72
N PHE A 45 -4.96 -2.11 -7.32
CA PHE A 45 -5.57 -3.37 -7.78
C PHE A 45 -7.05 -3.45 -7.40
N LEU A 46 -7.42 -3.03 -6.20
CA LEU A 46 -8.81 -3.01 -5.75
C LEU A 46 -9.68 -2.11 -6.62
N LEU A 47 -9.20 -0.93 -6.98
CA LEU A 47 -9.91 -0.03 -7.90
C LEU A 47 -10.15 -0.70 -9.26
N ILE A 48 -9.12 -1.34 -9.82
CA ILE A 48 -9.22 -2.04 -11.10
C ILE A 48 -10.24 -3.18 -11.01
N TYR A 49 -10.21 -3.99 -9.95
CA TYR A 49 -11.15 -5.08 -9.74
C TYR A 49 -12.59 -4.59 -9.57
N LEU A 50 -12.80 -3.45 -8.91
CA LEU A 50 -14.12 -2.86 -8.73
C LEU A 50 -14.70 -2.38 -10.07
N ILE A 51 -13.89 -1.67 -10.87
CA ILE A 51 -14.29 -1.19 -12.20
C ILE A 51 -14.56 -2.39 -13.13
N TYR A 52 -13.64 -3.35 -13.18
CA TYR A 52 -13.77 -4.52 -14.05
C TYR A 52 -14.96 -5.41 -13.66
N GLY A 53 -15.13 -5.69 -12.35
CA GLY A 53 -16.27 -6.44 -11.84
C GLY A 53 -17.61 -5.72 -12.08
N GLY A 54 -17.64 -4.40 -11.90
CA GLY A 54 -18.82 -3.57 -12.16
C GLY A 54 -19.23 -3.55 -13.64
N ILE A 55 -18.28 -3.31 -14.55
CA ILE A 55 -18.54 -3.35 -16.00
C ILE A 55 -18.93 -4.77 -16.44
N SER A 56 -18.30 -5.80 -15.88
CA SER A 56 -18.62 -7.20 -16.17
C SER A 56 -20.06 -7.55 -15.73
N MET A 57 -20.50 -7.06 -14.56
CA MET A 57 -21.90 -7.20 -14.11
C MET A 57 -22.86 -6.52 -15.10
N MET A 58 -22.55 -5.29 -15.54
CA MET A 58 -23.42 -4.52 -16.43
C MET A 58 -23.48 -5.11 -17.86
N THR A 59 -22.38 -5.65 -18.36
CA THR A 59 -22.28 -6.24 -19.71
C THR A 59 -22.74 -7.71 -19.77
N SER A 60 -23.14 -8.30 -18.63
CA SER A 60 -23.60 -9.69 -18.57
C SER A 60 -24.92 -9.93 -19.32
N GLY A 61 -25.73 -8.89 -19.58
CA GLY A 61 -26.86 -8.95 -20.52
C GLY A 61 -27.93 -10.03 -20.26
N GLY A 62 -27.98 -10.59 -19.05
CA GLY A 62 -28.88 -11.69 -18.68
C GLY A 62 -28.27 -13.10 -18.78
N ASP A 63 -27.02 -13.25 -19.22
CA ASP A 63 -26.30 -14.53 -19.19
C ASP A 63 -25.90 -14.87 -17.74
N PRO A 64 -26.46 -15.96 -17.16
CA PRO A 64 -26.22 -16.32 -15.77
C PRO A 64 -24.76 -16.68 -15.48
N LYS A 65 -24.00 -17.17 -16.48
CA LYS A 65 -22.59 -17.54 -16.31
C LYS A 65 -21.70 -16.31 -16.20
N LYS A 66 -21.96 -15.29 -17.02
CA LYS A 66 -21.24 -14.01 -16.94
C LYS A 66 -21.57 -13.25 -15.66
N ALA A 67 -22.85 -13.25 -15.26
CA ALA A 67 -23.27 -12.64 -14.01
C ALA A 67 -22.64 -13.34 -12.78
N ALA A 68 -22.55 -14.67 -12.79
CA ALA A 68 -21.87 -15.43 -11.73
C ALA A 68 -20.38 -15.11 -11.67
N GLY A 69 -19.70 -15.04 -12.82
CA GLY A 69 -18.29 -14.65 -12.90
C GLY A 69 -18.04 -13.24 -12.37
N ALA A 70 -18.88 -12.28 -12.75
CA ALA A 70 -18.76 -10.89 -12.30
C ALA A 70 -19.00 -10.74 -10.79
N LYS A 71 -19.97 -11.48 -10.24
CA LYS A 71 -20.17 -11.57 -8.79
C LYS A 71 -18.96 -12.18 -8.08
N ALA A 72 -18.36 -13.24 -8.62
CA ALA A 72 -17.18 -13.84 -8.04
C ALA A 72 -16.00 -12.86 -7.99
N ILE A 73 -15.81 -12.07 -9.05
CA ILE A 73 -14.78 -11.02 -9.08
C ILE A 73 -15.00 -9.98 -7.98
N LEU A 74 -16.24 -9.49 -7.84
CA LEU A 74 -16.59 -8.52 -6.80
C LEU A 74 -16.41 -9.10 -5.38
N THR A 75 -16.87 -10.33 -5.15
CA THR A 75 -16.73 -11.01 -3.85
C THR A 75 -15.26 -11.24 -3.51
N ASN A 76 -14.45 -11.70 -4.46
CA ASN A 76 -13.01 -11.91 -4.26
C ASN A 76 -12.28 -10.59 -3.99
N GLY A 77 -12.64 -9.52 -4.71
CA GLY A 77 -12.14 -8.16 -4.44
C GLY A 77 -12.51 -7.66 -3.04
N ALA A 78 -13.76 -7.89 -2.61
CA ALA A 78 -14.23 -7.53 -1.27
C ALA A 78 -13.53 -8.34 -0.16
N ILE A 79 -13.26 -9.62 -0.40
CA ILE A 79 -12.47 -10.46 0.52
C ILE A 79 -11.03 -9.92 0.63
N GLY A 80 -10.39 -9.62 -0.51
CA GLY A 80 -9.05 -9.03 -0.53
C GLY A 80 -8.99 -7.70 0.23
N PHE A 81 -9.99 -6.82 0.03
CA PHE A 81 -10.13 -5.59 0.80
C PHE A 81 -10.23 -5.84 2.30
N THR A 82 -11.09 -6.79 2.69
CA THR A 82 -11.31 -7.15 4.09
C THR A 82 -10.03 -7.66 4.74
N ILE A 83 -9.23 -8.46 4.03
CA ILE A 83 -7.94 -8.95 4.52
C ILE A 83 -6.97 -7.79 4.78
N ILE A 84 -6.86 -6.84 3.85
CA ILE A 84 -5.97 -5.67 4.00
C ILE A 84 -6.43 -4.80 5.18
N PHE A 85 -7.75 -4.63 5.31
CA PHE A 85 -8.36 -3.90 6.41
C PHE A 85 -8.06 -4.56 7.77
N LEU A 86 -8.19 -5.89 7.88
CA LEU A 86 -7.85 -6.63 9.09
C LEU A 86 -6.33 -6.68 9.36
N ALA A 87 -5.51 -6.74 8.30
CA ALA A 87 -4.06 -6.74 8.41
C ALA A 87 -3.53 -5.48 9.10
N TYR A 88 -4.18 -4.33 8.90
CA TYR A 88 -3.83 -3.10 9.60
C TYR A 88 -3.87 -3.27 11.13
N TRP A 89 -4.98 -3.82 11.67
CA TRP A 89 -5.11 -4.06 13.11
C TRP A 89 -4.12 -5.11 13.61
N ILE A 90 -3.89 -6.17 12.83
CA ILE A 90 -2.91 -7.21 13.19
C ILE A 90 -1.50 -6.61 13.29
N VAL A 91 -1.09 -5.79 12.31
CA VAL A 91 0.23 -5.15 12.31
C VAL A 91 0.38 -4.18 13.49
N GLN A 92 -0.66 -3.43 13.85
CA GLN A 92 -0.63 -2.57 15.04
C GLN A 92 -0.40 -3.35 16.34
N ILE A 93 -1.13 -4.46 16.53
CA ILE A 93 -0.98 -5.29 17.73
C ILE A 93 0.43 -5.88 17.80
N ILE A 94 0.94 -6.38 16.67
CA ILE A 94 2.29 -6.94 16.59
C ILE A 94 3.35 -5.86 16.88
N ALA A 95 3.19 -4.65 16.34
CA ALA A 95 4.12 -3.54 16.58
C ALA A 95 4.13 -3.11 18.06
N LEU A 96 2.96 -3.11 18.71
CA LEU A 96 2.82 -2.80 20.13
C LEU A 96 3.48 -3.88 21.02
N VAL A 97 3.30 -5.17 20.70
CA VAL A 97 3.90 -6.27 21.46
C VAL A 97 5.43 -6.33 21.29
N LEU A 98 5.93 -6.02 20.10
CA LEU A 98 7.38 -6.06 19.80
C LEU A 98 8.10 -4.75 20.15
N GLY A 99 7.39 -3.71 20.61
CA GLY A 99 7.97 -2.39 20.91
C GLY A 99 8.58 -1.69 19.68
N LEU A 100 8.13 -2.04 18.47
CA LEU A 100 8.64 -1.49 17.22
C LEU A 100 7.92 -0.18 16.87
N GLU A 101 8.32 0.90 17.53
CA GLU A 101 7.88 2.28 17.21
C GLU A 101 7.98 2.65 15.70
N PRO A 102 8.98 2.17 14.92
CA PRO A 102 9.07 2.50 13.50
C PRO A 102 7.93 1.95 12.64
N ILE A 103 7.23 0.90 13.06
CA ILE A 103 6.08 0.34 12.30
C ILE A 103 4.81 1.15 12.58
N LEU A 104 4.64 1.65 13.81
CA LEU A 104 3.49 2.47 14.19
C LEU A 104 3.47 3.83 13.48
N THR A 105 4.64 4.37 13.12
CA THR A 105 4.78 5.69 12.46
C THR A 105 4.59 5.67 10.95
N ILE A 106 4.42 4.49 10.34
CA ILE A 106 4.26 4.31 8.88
C ILE A 106 2.78 4.33 8.47
N PHE A 107 1.88 4.20 9.44
CA PHE A 107 0.45 4.35 9.26
C PHE A 107 -0.04 5.59 10.00
#